data_AF-A0A842QHL9-F1
#
_entry.id   AF-A0A842QHL9-F1
#
_cell.length_a   1.000
_cell.length_b   1.000
_cell.length_c   1.000
_cell.angle_alpha   90.00
_cell.angle_beta   90.00
_cell.angle_gamma   90.00
#
_symmetry.space_group_name_H-M   'P 1'
#
loop_
_entity.id
_entity.type
_entity.pdbx_description
1 polymer ?
#
loop_
_entity_poly.entity_id
_entity_poly.type
_entity_poly.pdbx_seq_one_letter_code
_entity_poly.pdbx_strand_id
1 'polypeptide(L)'
;MPDINFTASEVQAVSEWVDAGGSLLILGDKHGYSDSRERVNELLGFSDLEWNSTHNEQGSSTVFAMHPICEGLTEVFPAAGGVVNTQGDAVPIVITDNADVVVGADEYGSGRVAMVSDINIFDPTRIQQPDNLRLSVNLANWLVSWDADVLVHQSYHISHLPAGGSEYRSSLSRALNELEIDFMLHTVSSYLNQSLHLKSWDLVIIDASYFSLGPYYNDIQIYLESGGNLIMRDFYFYAEAETSVHDLGLFSYLGFEGTGSRITSGPLAVYPWQSGHPIFNHPIEYDANNISSDNNNFYTDFTNVTLFDNATGVAGITPTPQENQSAIVLSVNGRALCNMFAIGAYTDDTDDSTYADNYELWLNEIAFMMRPTINSPSDMSIEVFETGESITWTPSSERPYSYTIERNSVEVESGSWDGGQIIYELEENSLGLIEFELTVYDSVGSFTTDEVMVTVVDTTYPSFVDAPDNLYYEEGKAEHLVNWSFTEDFPDSFVFYINGTVEDSGAWDGSKISVNAGGLSVGVWNLTIAVNDTSDNLATSSVYLTVAEDAATTTTTTTTTTTTGETTTTTSPPEGMDYIFILVASAIGAAVVIVIIIWMKKK
;
A
#
# COMPACT_ATOMS: atom_id res chain seq x y z
N MET A 1 16.36 27.52 35.75
CA MET A 1 15.79 28.51 34.81
C MET A 1 16.87 28.99 33.87
N PRO A 2 16.55 29.61 32.72
CA PRO A 2 17.57 30.25 31.88
C PRO A 2 18.18 31.46 32.60
N ASP A 3 19.46 31.36 32.94
CA ASP A 3 20.24 32.41 33.59
C ASP A 3 20.99 33.31 32.58
N ILE A 4 20.98 32.92 31.30
CA ILE A 4 21.62 33.58 30.15
C ILE A 4 20.55 33.88 29.10
N ASN A 5 20.67 35.00 28.39
CA ASN A 5 19.75 35.38 27.30
C ASN A 5 19.96 34.48 26.08
N PHE A 6 18.86 34.09 25.43
CA PHE A 6 18.90 33.42 24.14
C PHE A 6 19.36 34.40 23.06
N THR A 7 20.13 33.93 22.09
CA THR A 7 20.36 34.64 20.84
C THR A 7 19.16 34.45 19.91
N ALA A 8 18.94 35.38 18.98
CA ALA A 8 17.90 35.23 17.96
C ALA A 8 18.02 33.92 17.16
N SER A 9 19.24 33.42 16.97
CA SER A 9 19.53 32.11 16.35
C SER A 9 19.13 30.91 17.23
N GLU A 10 19.19 31.01 18.55
CA GLU A 10 18.72 29.95 19.46
C GLU A 10 17.20 29.95 19.56
N VAL A 11 16.56 31.12 19.62
CA VAL A 11 15.09 31.23 19.55
C VAL A 11 14.58 30.69 18.22
N GLN A 12 15.18 31.09 17.10
CA GLN A 12 14.83 30.58 15.77
C GLN A 12 14.99 29.06 15.68
N ALA A 13 16.12 28.50 16.13
CA ALA A 13 16.35 27.05 16.09
C ALA A 13 15.36 26.25 16.95
N VAL A 14 14.89 26.80 18.08
CA VAL A 14 13.83 26.18 18.88
C VAL A 14 12.48 26.29 18.18
N SER A 15 12.13 27.45 17.61
CA SER A 15 10.86 27.60 16.88
C SER A 15 10.79 26.74 15.62
N GLU A 16 11.90 26.59 14.88
CA GLU A 16 11.99 25.73 13.69
C GLU A 16 11.97 24.25 14.06
N TRP A 17 12.53 23.87 15.22
CA TRP A 17 12.42 22.50 15.74
C TRP A 17 10.99 22.16 16.18
N VAL A 18 10.29 23.09 16.86
CA VAL A 18 8.87 22.88 17.23
C VAL A 18 8.00 22.84 15.97
N ASP A 19 8.13 23.80 15.03
CA ASP A 19 7.38 23.81 13.77
C ASP A 19 7.46 22.46 13.02
N ALA A 20 8.62 21.80 13.07
CA ALA A 20 8.92 20.52 12.45
C ALA A 20 8.55 19.26 13.27
N GLY A 21 7.84 19.37 14.41
CA GLY A 21 7.41 18.23 15.24
C GLY A 21 7.89 18.25 16.69
N GLY A 22 8.82 19.14 17.04
CA GLY A 22 9.45 19.19 18.36
C GLY A 22 8.49 19.61 19.50
N SER A 23 8.74 19.10 20.70
CA SER A 23 7.90 19.34 21.87
C SER A 23 8.64 20.04 23.02
N LEU A 24 8.14 21.22 23.42
CA LEU A 24 8.81 22.14 24.34
C LEU A 24 8.05 22.27 25.68
N LEU A 25 8.66 21.80 26.77
CA LEU A 25 8.18 22.00 28.13
C LEU A 25 8.90 23.17 28.83
N ILE A 26 8.16 24.24 29.12
CA ILE A 26 8.64 25.41 29.88
C ILE A 26 8.19 25.32 31.35
N LEU A 27 9.13 25.56 32.26
CA LEU A 27 8.94 25.45 33.71
C LEU A 27 9.19 26.79 34.39
N GLY A 28 8.11 27.44 34.84
CA GLY A 28 8.08 28.66 35.63
C GLY A 28 8.41 28.45 37.12
N ASP A 29 8.27 29.50 37.91
CA ASP A 29 8.36 29.55 39.39
C ASP A 29 7.72 30.89 39.79
N LYS A 30 7.77 31.22 41.08
CA LYS A 30 7.19 32.44 41.65
C LYS A 30 8.07 33.68 41.50
N HIS A 31 7.58 34.79 42.07
CA HIS A 31 8.28 36.07 42.11
C HIS A 31 9.71 35.97 42.65
N GLY A 32 10.67 36.36 41.81
CA GLY A 32 12.10 36.39 42.10
C GLY A 32 12.98 36.40 40.85
N TYR A 33 12.45 35.92 39.72
CA TYR A 33 13.19 35.67 38.49
C TYR A 33 12.72 36.54 37.30
N SER A 34 12.60 37.86 37.49
CA SER A 34 12.19 38.82 36.44
C SER A 34 12.92 38.59 35.11
N ASP A 35 14.24 38.46 35.20
CA ASP A 35 15.15 38.40 34.08
C ASP A 35 15.01 37.05 33.34
N SER A 36 14.75 35.96 34.05
CA SER A 36 14.50 34.64 33.45
C SER A 36 13.09 34.53 32.87
N ARG A 37 12.10 35.22 33.45
CA ARG A 37 10.75 35.36 32.87
C ARG A 37 10.81 36.10 31.53
N GLU A 38 11.54 37.20 31.46
CA GLU A 38 11.70 37.96 30.19
C GLU A 38 12.41 37.14 29.12
N ARG A 39 13.41 36.32 29.50
CA ARG A 39 14.07 35.37 28.59
C ARG A 39 13.19 34.20 28.16
N VAL A 40 12.32 33.70 29.04
CA VAL A 40 11.33 32.68 28.68
C VAL A 40 10.30 33.26 27.70
N ASN A 41 9.86 34.50 27.89
CA ASN A 41 8.91 35.15 26.97
C ASN A 41 9.59 35.55 25.64
N GLU A 42 10.90 35.82 25.64
CA GLU A 42 11.71 35.99 24.41
C GLU A 42 11.80 34.66 23.62
N LEU A 43 11.97 33.52 24.30
CA LEU A 43 11.96 32.19 23.68
C LEU A 43 10.57 31.79 23.17
N LEU A 44 9.53 32.02 23.98
CA LEU A 44 8.13 31.67 23.66
C LEU A 44 7.47 32.62 22.66
N GLY A 45 8.18 33.61 22.11
CA GLY A 45 7.62 34.62 21.20
C GLY A 45 7.09 34.12 19.85
N PHE A 46 7.15 32.81 19.59
CA PHE A 46 6.48 32.13 18.48
C PHE A 46 5.15 31.47 18.87
N SER A 47 4.94 31.22 20.17
CA SER A 47 3.75 30.56 20.74
C SER A 47 2.77 31.57 21.34
N ASP A 48 1.54 31.13 21.59
CA ASP A 48 0.49 31.91 22.26
C ASP A 48 0.51 31.78 23.81
N LEU A 49 1.68 31.42 24.38
CA LEU A 49 1.95 31.29 25.82
C LEU A 49 2.92 32.38 26.32
N GLU A 50 2.55 33.09 27.40
CA GLU A 50 3.45 34.06 28.08
C GLU A 50 3.50 33.80 29.59
N TRP A 51 4.70 33.83 30.19
CA TRP A 51 4.85 33.87 31.65
C TRP A 51 4.58 35.28 32.19
N ASN A 52 3.43 35.43 32.85
CA ASN A 52 2.96 36.68 33.46
C ASN A 52 3.86 37.10 34.65
N SER A 53 3.99 38.40 34.89
CA SER A 53 4.65 38.96 36.09
C SER A 53 3.87 38.77 37.40
N THR A 54 2.59 38.38 37.31
CA THR A 54 1.70 38.12 38.44
C THR A 54 2.04 36.80 39.11
N HIS A 55 1.91 36.77 40.44
CA HIS A 55 2.04 35.58 41.27
C HIS A 55 1.00 35.67 42.37
N ASN A 56 0.36 34.55 42.70
CA ASN A 56 -0.67 34.45 43.73
C ASN A 56 -0.35 33.22 44.61
N GLU A 57 -0.85 33.20 45.86
CA GLU A 57 -0.85 31.97 46.65
C GLU A 57 -1.86 31.00 46.02
N GLN A 58 -1.36 30.07 45.20
CA GLN A 58 -2.19 29.06 44.55
C GLN A 58 -2.52 27.96 45.56
N GLY A 59 -3.82 27.72 45.76
CA GLY A 59 -4.32 26.52 46.42
C GLY A 59 -4.33 25.34 45.45
N SER A 60 -5.03 24.27 45.81
CA SER A 60 -5.36 23.23 44.82
C SER A 60 -6.26 23.79 43.71
N SER A 61 -6.16 23.18 42.53
CA SER A 61 -6.93 23.51 41.33
C SER A 61 -7.80 22.33 40.94
N THR A 62 -9.09 22.59 40.70
CA THR A 62 -10.10 21.59 40.32
C THR A 62 -10.83 21.94 39.02
N VAL A 63 -10.41 23.01 38.35
CA VAL A 63 -10.94 23.45 37.05
C VAL A 63 -9.94 23.08 35.97
N PHE A 64 -10.38 22.24 35.04
CA PHE A 64 -9.56 21.63 33.99
C PHE A 64 -10.20 21.81 32.60
N ALA A 65 -9.39 21.93 31.56
CA ALA A 65 -9.85 21.85 30.18
C ALA A 65 -10.23 20.41 29.79
N MET A 66 -11.04 20.25 28.74
CA MET A 66 -11.21 18.95 28.08
C MET A 66 -10.04 18.72 27.11
N HIS A 67 -8.93 18.20 27.64
CA HIS A 67 -7.67 18.07 26.93
C HIS A 67 -6.88 16.85 27.46
N PRO A 68 -6.11 16.10 26.63
CA PRO A 68 -5.35 14.92 27.06
C PRO A 68 -4.54 15.08 28.36
N ILE A 69 -3.91 16.24 28.57
CA ILE A 69 -3.16 16.55 29.81
C ILE A 69 -4.03 16.43 31.07
N CYS A 70 -5.34 16.66 30.97
CA CYS A 70 -6.31 16.65 32.06
C CYS A 70 -6.90 15.27 32.38
N GLU A 71 -6.45 14.20 31.72
CA GLU A 71 -7.03 12.88 31.89
C GLU A 71 -6.93 12.36 33.34
N GLY A 72 -8.09 11.99 33.92
CA GLY A 72 -8.16 11.43 35.27
C GLY A 72 -7.82 12.41 36.40
N LEU A 73 -7.61 13.70 36.12
CA LEU A 73 -7.38 14.71 37.16
C LEU A 73 -8.66 15.03 37.93
N THR A 74 -8.53 15.16 39.25
CA THR A 74 -9.60 15.52 40.19
C THR A 74 -9.20 16.70 41.08
N GLU A 75 -7.95 16.75 41.52
CA GLU A 75 -7.36 17.87 42.27
C GLU A 75 -5.86 17.95 41.99
N VAL A 76 -5.37 19.05 41.42
CA VAL A 76 -3.94 19.32 41.20
C VAL A 76 -3.42 20.28 42.28
N PHE A 77 -2.22 20.07 42.81
CA PHE A 77 -1.60 20.98 43.78
C PHE A 77 -0.38 21.73 43.18
N PRO A 78 -0.57 22.89 42.53
CA PRO A 78 0.53 23.83 42.27
C PRO A 78 1.08 24.38 43.60
N ALA A 79 2.37 24.76 43.65
CA ALA A 79 3.00 25.10 44.92
C ALA A 79 2.82 26.57 45.35
N ALA A 80 3.31 27.53 44.58
CA ALA A 80 3.17 28.97 44.85
C ALA A 80 3.45 29.82 43.58
N GLY A 81 3.06 29.32 42.41
CA GLY A 81 3.60 29.70 41.10
C GLY A 81 3.36 31.13 40.61
N GLY A 82 3.92 31.41 39.43
CA GLY A 82 3.48 32.52 38.59
C GLY A 82 2.10 32.25 37.97
N VAL A 83 1.73 33.05 36.98
CA VAL A 83 0.53 32.83 36.16
C VAL A 83 0.95 32.67 34.70
N VAL A 84 0.31 31.74 33.99
CA VAL A 84 0.43 31.62 32.53
C VAL A 84 -0.62 32.52 31.88
N ASN A 85 -0.24 33.30 30.88
CA ASN A 85 -1.18 33.91 29.94
C ASN A 85 -1.33 32.98 28.74
N THR A 86 -2.57 32.68 28.37
CA THR A 86 -2.94 31.99 27.13
C THR A 86 -3.69 32.98 26.23
N GLN A 87 -3.27 33.11 24.98
CA GLN A 87 -3.93 33.93 23.95
C GLN A 87 -4.20 33.08 22.69
N GLY A 88 -4.68 33.71 21.62
CA GLY A 88 -4.94 33.07 20.31
C GLY A 88 -5.58 31.69 20.42
N ASP A 89 -4.85 30.65 20.00
CA ASP A 89 -5.31 29.25 20.00
C ASP A 89 -4.82 28.43 21.22
N ALA A 90 -3.96 29.00 22.08
CA ALA A 90 -3.44 28.33 23.27
C ALA A 90 -4.52 28.07 24.36
N VAL A 91 -4.50 26.86 24.91
CA VAL A 91 -5.54 26.33 25.82
C VAL A 91 -5.12 26.46 27.29
N PRO A 92 -5.95 27.04 28.17
CA PRO A 92 -5.72 27.06 29.63
C PRO A 92 -6.10 25.71 30.25
N ILE A 93 -5.11 24.83 30.43
CA ILE A 93 -5.25 23.42 30.81
C ILE A 93 -5.66 23.23 32.27
N VAL A 94 -4.96 23.88 33.21
CA VAL A 94 -5.25 23.83 34.64
C VAL A 94 -5.49 25.25 35.14
N ILE A 95 -6.63 25.48 35.80
CA ILE A 95 -7.08 26.82 36.21
C ILE A 95 -7.43 26.80 37.71
N THR A 96 -7.03 27.85 38.42
CA THR A 96 -7.40 28.07 39.84
C THR A 96 -8.82 28.64 39.98
N ASP A 97 -9.40 28.55 41.18
CA ASP A 97 -10.65 29.24 41.55
C ASP A 97 -10.63 30.77 41.33
N ASN A 98 -9.45 31.39 41.27
CA ASN A 98 -9.25 32.81 40.99
C ASN A 98 -9.19 33.15 39.48
N ALA A 99 -9.32 32.14 38.61
CA ALA A 99 -9.08 32.20 37.17
C ALA A 99 -7.62 32.46 36.73
N ASP A 100 -6.64 32.30 37.64
CA ASP A 100 -5.23 32.19 37.23
C ASP A 100 -4.99 30.85 36.52
N VAL A 101 -4.31 30.87 35.37
CA VAL A 101 -3.89 29.66 34.65
C VAL A 101 -2.57 29.15 35.22
N VAL A 102 -2.56 27.86 35.59
CA VAL A 102 -1.44 27.13 36.19
C VAL A 102 -0.64 26.37 35.13
N VAL A 103 -1.34 25.79 34.16
CA VAL A 103 -0.74 25.11 33.00
C VAL A 103 -1.44 25.63 31.76
N GLY A 104 -0.67 26.12 30.79
CA GLY A 104 -1.13 26.40 29.43
C GLY A 104 -0.46 25.44 28.44
N ALA A 105 -1.16 25.10 27.36
CA ALA A 105 -0.62 24.31 26.26
C ALA A 105 -1.01 24.94 24.92
N ASP A 106 -0.20 24.72 23.90
CA ASP A 106 -0.29 25.34 22.58
C ASP A 106 0.26 24.38 21.51
N GLU A 107 -0.28 24.42 20.30
CA GLU A 107 0.15 23.57 19.17
C GLU A 107 0.64 24.47 18.03
N TYR A 108 1.93 24.35 17.68
CA TYR A 108 2.62 25.29 16.80
C TYR A 108 3.30 24.56 15.64
N GLY A 109 2.81 24.80 14.42
CA GLY A 109 3.24 24.04 13.24
C GLY A 109 2.80 22.58 13.37
N SER A 110 3.76 21.66 13.45
CA SER A 110 3.55 20.27 13.84
C SER A 110 4.05 19.95 15.26
N GLY A 111 4.44 20.94 16.07
CA GLY A 111 4.96 20.71 17.43
C GLY A 111 4.02 21.13 18.55
N ARG A 112 4.43 20.81 19.77
CA ARG A 112 3.64 21.07 20.99
C ARG A 112 4.43 21.88 22.01
N VAL A 113 3.80 22.89 22.59
CA VAL A 113 4.38 23.70 23.66
C VAL A 113 3.50 23.58 24.90
N ALA A 114 4.11 23.37 26.06
CA ALA A 114 3.43 23.44 27.34
C ALA A 114 4.20 24.31 28.31
N MET A 115 3.50 25.23 28.99
CA MET A 115 4.06 26.01 30.08
C MET A 115 3.38 25.65 31.40
N VAL A 116 4.20 25.29 32.39
CA VAL A 116 3.78 25.07 33.79
C VAL A 116 4.24 26.23 34.66
N SER A 117 3.34 26.83 35.44
CA SER A 117 3.60 28.04 36.22
C SER A 117 4.59 27.89 37.39
N ASP A 118 4.84 26.65 37.82
CA ASP A 118 5.69 26.32 38.96
C ASP A 118 6.42 24.98 38.78
N ILE A 119 7.73 25.04 38.53
CA ILE A 119 8.65 23.90 38.43
C ILE A 119 8.58 22.98 39.66
N ASN A 120 8.24 23.52 40.83
CA ASN A 120 8.18 22.75 42.06
C ASN A 120 7.08 21.69 42.03
N ILE A 121 6.08 21.74 41.12
CA ILE A 121 5.06 20.68 40.98
C ILE A 121 5.68 19.30 40.71
N PHE A 122 6.85 19.27 40.05
CA PHE A 122 7.63 18.08 39.73
C PHE A 122 8.67 17.70 40.81
N ASP A 123 8.77 18.46 41.91
CA ASP A 123 9.77 18.18 42.95
C ASP A 123 9.40 16.92 43.78
N PRO A 124 10.37 16.20 44.37
CA PRO A 124 10.11 14.93 45.08
C PRO A 124 9.12 15.01 46.27
N THR A 125 8.83 16.20 46.78
CA THR A 125 7.84 16.46 47.86
C THR A 125 6.46 16.87 47.32
N ARG A 126 6.42 17.34 46.07
CA ARG A 126 5.22 17.88 45.40
C ARG A 126 4.62 16.95 44.36
N ILE A 127 5.42 16.13 43.71
CA ILE A 127 4.96 15.05 42.81
C ILE A 127 4.05 14.04 43.55
N GLN A 128 4.15 13.97 44.88
CA GLN A 128 3.35 13.13 45.79
C GLN A 128 2.06 13.81 46.32
N GLN A 129 1.74 15.03 45.90
CA GLN A 129 0.45 15.68 46.20
C GLN A 129 -0.65 15.15 45.28
N PRO A 130 -1.95 15.43 45.55
CA PRO A 130 -3.05 15.06 44.66
C PRO A 130 -2.76 15.38 43.19
N ASP A 131 -2.99 14.37 42.36
CA ASP A 131 -2.87 14.25 40.90
C ASP A 131 -1.66 14.86 40.18
N ASN A 132 -0.69 15.45 40.88
CA ASN A 132 0.52 16.02 40.30
C ASN A 132 1.33 14.99 39.50
N LEU A 133 1.41 13.73 39.97
CA LEU A 133 2.02 12.64 39.21
C LEU A 133 1.21 12.26 37.95
N ARG A 134 -0.13 12.23 38.03
CA ARG A 134 -0.98 11.95 36.85
C ARG A 134 -0.85 13.06 35.82
N LEU A 135 -0.93 14.32 36.24
CA LEU A 135 -0.66 15.49 35.40
C LEU A 135 0.73 15.41 34.73
N SER A 136 1.76 15.00 35.47
CA SER A 136 3.12 14.83 34.93
C SER A 136 3.20 13.75 33.85
N VAL A 137 2.51 12.62 34.04
CA VAL A 137 2.46 11.52 33.07
C VAL A 137 1.64 11.90 31.84
N ASN A 138 0.46 12.52 32.02
CA ASN A 138 -0.37 12.97 30.90
C ASN A 138 0.31 14.07 30.08
N LEU A 139 1.04 14.97 30.74
CA LEU A 139 1.84 16.02 30.11
C LEU A 139 2.98 15.43 29.29
N ALA A 140 3.69 14.43 29.81
CA ALA A 140 4.70 13.70 29.06
C ALA A 140 4.07 13.00 27.84
N ASN A 141 3.01 12.20 28.03
CA ASN A 141 2.26 11.51 26.98
C ASN A 141 1.87 12.47 25.85
N TRP A 142 1.19 13.58 26.15
CA TRP A 142 0.76 14.55 25.14
C TRP A 142 1.94 15.18 24.38
N LEU A 143 3.05 15.48 25.06
CA LEU A 143 4.26 16.04 24.43
C LEU A 143 5.02 15.02 23.56
N VAL A 144 4.97 13.71 23.85
CA VAL A 144 5.80 12.69 23.13
C VAL A 144 5.00 11.75 22.21
N SER A 145 3.72 12.03 21.95
CA SER A 145 2.87 11.20 21.10
C SER A 145 2.04 12.01 20.09
N TRP A 146 2.65 13.02 19.47
CA TRP A 146 1.99 13.76 18.38
C TRP A 146 2.10 13.02 17.04
N ASP A 147 3.31 12.62 16.72
CA ASP A 147 3.75 11.83 15.57
C ASP A 147 3.23 10.38 15.65
N ALA A 148 3.38 9.72 16.81
CA ALA A 148 2.88 8.39 17.18
C ALA A 148 1.72 7.79 16.32
N ASP A 149 1.96 6.65 15.68
CA ASP A 149 1.05 6.03 14.70
C ASP A 149 -0.16 5.33 15.35
N VAL A 150 -0.02 4.92 16.62
CA VAL A 150 -0.97 4.05 17.32
C VAL A 150 -1.70 4.75 18.46
N LEU A 151 -3.03 4.62 18.49
CA LEU A 151 -3.88 5.15 19.55
C LEU A 151 -4.36 4.03 20.49
N VAL A 152 -4.01 4.12 21.77
CA VAL A 152 -4.20 3.06 22.76
C VAL A 152 -5.21 3.45 23.82
N HIS A 153 -6.20 2.60 24.07
CA HIS A 153 -7.05 2.62 25.25
C HIS A 153 -6.73 1.46 26.19
N GLN A 154 -6.46 1.76 27.46
CA GLN A 154 -6.15 0.79 28.50
C GLN A 154 -6.94 1.12 29.78
N SER A 155 -8.10 0.47 29.97
CA SER A 155 -9.03 0.73 31.07
C SER A 155 -8.57 0.21 32.46
N TYR A 156 -7.28 -0.10 32.63
CA TYR A 156 -6.74 -0.69 33.86
C TYR A 156 -6.88 0.23 35.07
N HIS A 157 -7.69 -0.17 36.05
CA HIS A 157 -7.66 0.48 37.35
C HIS A 157 -6.37 0.11 38.10
N ILE A 158 -5.58 1.12 38.50
CA ILE A 158 -4.20 1.01 39.03
C ILE A 158 -3.98 -0.03 40.15
N SER A 159 -5.03 -0.42 40.89
CA SER A 159 -4.95 -1.50 41.90
C SER A 159 -4.77 -2.92 41.33
N HIS A 160 -4.97 -3.11 40.03
CA HIS A 160 -4.81 -4.40 39.33
C HIS A 160 -3.52 -4.44 38.49
N LEU A 161 -2.78 -3.33 38.43
CA LEU A 161 -1.41 -3.34 37.93
C LEU A 161 -0.47 -3.93 39.00
N PRO A 162 0.68 -4.51 38.62
CA PRO A 162 1.71 -4.93 39.56
C PRO A 162 2.15 -3.80 40.52
N ALA A 163 2.73 -4.13 41.67
CA ALA A 163 3.09 -3.14 42.68
C ALA A 163 4.13 -2.12 42.15
N GLY A 164 3.70 -0.84 42.01
CA GLY A 164 4.49 0.21 41.36
C GLY A 164 4.34 0.27 39.83
N GLY A 165 3.34 -0.42 39.29
CA GLY A 165 3.00 -0.43 37.88
C GLY A 165 2.34 0.86 37.39
N SER A 166 2.39 1.03 36.08
CA SER A 166 1.70 2.08 35.33
C SER A 166 1.26 1.47 33.99
N GLU A 167 0.24 2.05 33.40
CA GLU A 167 -0.36 1.71 32.11
C GLU A 167 0.71 1.71 31.00
N TYR A 168 1.63 2.68 31.03
CA TYR A 168 2.83 2.77 30.18
C TYR A 168 3.89 1.66 30.44
N ARG A 169 3.58 0.67 31.29
CA ARG A 169 4.42 -0.50 31.63
C ARG A 169 3.64 -1.81 31.67
N SER A 170 2.42 -1.84 31.12
CA SER A 170 1.69 -3.08 30.87
C SER A 170 2.39 -3.95 29.81
N SER A 171 1.94 -5.19 29.60
CA SER A 171 2.45 -6.04 28.51
C SER A 171 2.23 -5.40 27.14
N LEU A 172 1.04 -4.84 26.89
CA LEU A 172 0.71 -4.05 25.69
C LEU A 172 1.68 -2.89 25.47
N SER A 173 1.84 -2.02 26.46
CA SER A 173 2.72 -0.85 26.33
C SER A 173 4.19 -1.25 26.15
N ARG A 174 4.63 -2.36 26.75
CA ARG A 174 5.96 -2.91 26.51
C ARG A 174 6.11 -3.49 25.10
N ALA A 175 5.10 -4.18 24.58
CA ALA A 175 5.13 -4.75 23.23
C ALA A 175 5.28 -3.66 22.16
N LEU A 176 4.56 -2.54 22.31
CA LEU A 176 4.73 -1.35 21.45
C LEU A 176 6.16 -0.79 21.50
N ASN A 177 6.75 -0.67 22.71
CA ASN A 177 8.14 -0.21 22.86
C ASN A 177 9.17 -1.18 22.25
N GLU A 178 8.97 -2.50 22.38
CA GLU A 178 9.87 -3.53 21.82
C GLU A 178 9.79 -3.60 20.29
N LEU A 179 8.63 -3.27 19.72
CA LEU A 179 8.41 -3.13 18.27
C LEU A 179 8.88 -1.78 17.70
N GLU A 180 9.42 -0.89 18.54
CA GLU A 180 9.78 0.50 18.17
C GLU A 180 8.60 1.29 17.55
N ILE A 181 7.38 1.09 18.09
CA ILE A 181 6.15 1.77 17.65
C ILE A 181 5.77 2.85 18.68
N ASP A 182 5.67 4.10 18.23
CA ASP A 182 5.22 5.22 19.06
C ASP A 182 3.69 5.26 19.19
N PHE A 183 3.20 5.57 20.39
CA PHE A 183 1.77 5.50 20.72
C PHE A 183 1.28 6.60 21.67
N MET A 184 0.03 7.04 21.47
CA MET A 184 -0.70 7.87 22.43
C MET A 184 -1.58 6.98 23.31
N LEU A 185 -1.43 7.05 24.64
CA LEU A 185 -2.19 6.22 25.58
C LEU A 185 -3.28 7.01 26.32
N HIS A 186 -4.47 6.42 26.39
CA HIS A 186 -5.60 6.85 27.23
C HIS A 186 -6.15 5.71 28.09
N THR A 187 -6.72 6.09 29.23
CA THR A 187 -7.32 5.21 30.25
C THR A 187 -8.84 5.41 30.40
N VAL A 188 -9.37 6.50 29.86
CA VAL A 188 -10.77 6.94 29.92
C VAL A 188 -11.29 7.17 28.50
N SER A 189 -12.40 6.53 28.14
CA SER A 189 -12.86 6.45 26.74
C SER A 189 -13.26 7.79 26.11
N SER A 190 -13.56 8.83 26.90
CA SER A 190 -13.82 10.17 26.38
C SER A 190 -12.58 10.86 25.81
N TYR A 191 -11.39 10.58 26.37
CA TYR A 191 -10.12 11.12 25.86
C TYR A 191 -9.62 10.30 24.67
N LEU A 192 -9.82 8.97 24.69
CA LEU A 192 -9.69 8.14 23.47
C LEU A 192 -10.48 8.74 22.31
N ASN A 193 -11.78 9.03 22.51
CA ASN A 193 -12.63 9.58 21.46
C ASN A 193 -12.24 11.00 21.05
N GLN A 194 -11.66 11.80 21.95
CA GLN A 194 -11.11 13.11 21.57
C GLN A 194 -9.91 12.93 20.63
N SER A 195 -8.97 12.05 20.98
CA SER A 195 -7.73 11.81 20.23
C SER A 195 -7.94 11.08 18.91
N LEU A 196 -8.94 10.20 18.83
CA LEU A 196 -9.36 9.52 17.60
C LEU A 196 -9.73 10.51 16.46
N HIS A 197 -10.21 11.71 16.82
CA HIS A 197 -10.60 12.75 15.86
C HIS A 197 -9.53 13.85 15.67
N LEU A 198 -8.32 13.72 16.25
CA LEU A 198 -7.23 14.68 16.04
C LEU A 198 -6.50 14.48 14.71
N LYS A 199 -6.28 13.23 14.30
CA LYS A 199 -5.57 12.83 13.08
C LYS A 199 -5.97 11.41 12.64
N SER A 200 -5.43 10.96 11.50
CA SER A 200 -5.44 9.53 11.14
C SER A 200 -4.54 8.72 12.08
N TRP A 201 -4.87 7.44 12.26
CA TRP A 201 -4.11 6.48 13.07
C TRP A 201 -4.09 5.14 12.33
N ASP A 202 -2.94 4.49 12.21
CA ASP A 202 -2.80 3.27 11.41
C ASP A 202 -3.31 2.04 12.16
N LEU A 203 -3.24 2.10 13.50
CA LEU A 203 -3.84 1.12 14.41
C LEU A 203 -4.46 1.81 15.64
N VAL A 204 -5.68 1.42 15.99
CA VAL A 204 -6.31 1.68 17.29
C VAL A 204 -6.28 0.39 18.12
N ILE A 205 -5.83 0.47 19.37
CA ILE A 205 -5.80 -0.67 20.31
C ILE A 205 -6.71 -0.36 21.49
N ILE A 206 -7.62 -1.27 21.83
CA ILE A 206 -8.64 -1.06 22.88
C ILE A 206 -8.66 -2.22 23.86
N ASP A 207 -7.92 -2.10 24.96
CA ASP A 207 -8.03 -2.97 26.13
C ASP A 207 -9.05 -2.38 27.14
N ALA A 208 -10.32 -2.50 26.78
CA ALA A 208 -11.49 -2.19 27.60
C ALA A 208 -11.78 -3.33 28.62
N SER A 209 -10.71 -3.84 29.27
CA SER A 209 -10.70 -4.88 30.30
C SER A 209 -11.62 -4.66 31.51
N TYR A 210 -11.78 -3.41 31.97
CA TYR A 210 -12.48 -3.09 33.22
C TYR A 210 -13.62 -2.09 33.04
N PHE A 211 -13.47 -1.15 32.10
CA PHE A 211 -14.50 -0.21 31.68
C PHE A 211 -14.66 -0.30 30.16
N SER A 212 -15.90 -0.18 29.69
CA SER A 212 -16.25 -0.26 28.27
C SER A 212 -16.19 1.11 27.62
N LEU A 213 -16.17 1.16 26.29
CA LEU A 213 -16.12 2.42 25.57
C LEU A 213 -17.31 3.33 25.86
N GLY A 214 -18.48 2.77 26.21
CA GLY A 214 -19.66 3.54 26.56
C GLY A 214 -20.40 4.04 25.30
N PRO A 215 -20.47 5.35 25.02
CA PRO A 215 -21.18 5.86 23.84
C PRO A 215 -20.38 5.79 22.53
N TYR A 216 -19.05 5.56 22.59
CA TYR A 216 -18.11 5.84 21.50
C TYR A 216 -17.91 4.70 20.47
N TYR A 217 -18.74 3.65 20.47
CA TYR A 217 -18.60 2.52 19.54
C TYR A 217 -18.78 2.93 18.07
N ASN A 218 -19.64 3.92 17.80
CA ASN A 218 -19.91 4.40 16.44
C ASN A 218 -18.67 5.08 15.82
N ASP A 219 -17.92 5.84 16.62
CA ASP A 219 -16.69 6.52 16.19
C ASP A 219 -15.60 5.51 15.78
N ILE A 220 -15.46 4.39 16.51
CA ILE A 220 -14.59 3.26 16.13
C ILE A 220 -15.04 2.59 14.83
N GLN A 221 -16.35 2.50 14.57
CA GLN A 221 -16.86 1.96 13.30
C GLN A 221 -16.51 2.89 12.13
N ILE A 222 -16.72 4.21 12.28
CA ILE A 222 -16.35 5.22 11.27
C ILE A 222 -14.84 5.14 10.97
N TYR A 223 -14.00 4.97 12.00
CA TYR A 223 -12.56 4.78 11.84
C TYR A 223 -12.22 3.56 10.97
N LEU A 224 -12.81 2.38 11.24
CA LEU A 224 -12.63 1.18 10.41
C LEU A 224 -13.16 1.34 8.98
N GLU A 225 -14.31 2.02 8.82
CA GLU A 225 -14.88 2.34 7.51
C GLU A 225 -13.99 3.29 6.71
N SER A 226 -13.17 4.12 7.38
CA SER A 226 -12.28 5.08 6.72
C SER A 226 -10.96 4.49 6.21
N GLY A 227 -10.42 3.44 6.85
CA GLY A 227 -9.16 2.83 6.41
C GLY A 227 -8.40 2.01 7.47
N GLY A 228 -8.51 2.38 8.75
CA GLY A 228 -7.61 1.93 9.81
C GLY A 228 -7.79 0.49 10.31
N ASN A 229 -6.86 0.06 11.16
CA ASN A 229 -6.81 -1.27 11.78
C ASN A 229 -7.19 -1.22 13.27
N LEU A 230 -7.71 -2.32 13.82
CA LEU A 230 -8.19 -2.39 15.20
C LEU A 230 -7.76 -3.69 15.89
N ILE A 231 -7.21 -3.57 17.10
CA ILE A 231 -7.21 -4.66 18.08
C ILE A 231 -8.16 -4.26 19.23
N MET A 232 -9.19 -5.06 19.51
CA MET A 232 -10.22 -4.68 20.48
C MET A 232 -10.59 -5.81 21.45
N ARG A 233 -10.73 -5.44 22.72
CA ARG A 233 -11.19 -6.28 23.81
C ARG A 233 -12.08 -5.49 24.76
N ASP A 234 -13.38 -5.41 24.51
CA ASP A 234 -14.34 -4.77 25.42
C ASP A 234 -15.04 -5.79 26.32
N PHE A 235 -15.12 -5.50 27.64
CA PHE A 235 -15.76 -6.41 28.58
C PHE A 235 -17.27 -6.53 28.31
N TYR A 236 -17.85 -5.58 27.57
CA TYR A 236 -19.25 -5.53 27.18
C TYR A 236 -19.57 -6.30 25.88
N PHE A 237 -18.59 -6.96 25.25
CA PHE A 237 -18.81 -7.83 24.08
C PHE A 237 -19.90 -8.91 24.31
N TYR A 238 -20.24 -9.27 25.56
CA TYR A 238 -21.30 -10.25 25.85
C TYR A 238 -22.72 -9.70 25.64
N ALA A 239 -22.90 -8.40 25.42
CA ALA A 239 -24.23 -7.79 25.37
C ALA A 239 -24.99 -8.16 24.08
N GLU A 240 -26.24 -8.60 24.24
CA GLU A 240 -27.15 -8.90 23.12
C GLU A 240 -27.62 -7.57 22.50
N ALA A 241 -27.67 -7.50 21.17
CA ALA A 241 -28.08 -6.27 20.48
C ALA A 241 -29.53 -5.84 20.81
N GLU A 242 -30.43 -6.79 21.09
CA GLU A 242 -31.83 -6.49 21.47
C GLU A 242 -32.01 -5.99 22.92
N THR A 243 -31.05 -6.25 23.82
CA THR A 243 -31.17 -5.93 25.27
C THR A 243 -30.16 -4.89 25.77
N SER A 244 -29.16 -4.56 24.94
CA SER A 244 -28.22 -3.46 25.16
C SER A 244 -28.91 -2.09 25.26
N VAL A 245 -28.34 -1.21 26.12
CA VAL A 245 -28.70 0.23 26.15
C VAL A 245 -27.80 1.09 25.26
N HIS A 246 -26.81 0.47 24.62
CA HIS A 246 -25.90 1.04 23.63
C HIS A 246 -26.30 0.51 22.25
N ASP A 247 -26.23 1.35 21.21
CA ASP A 247 -26.32 0.88 19.82
C ASP A 247 -25.01 0.16 19.46
N LEU A 248 -25.08 -1.15 19.19
CA LEU A 248 -23.91 -2.03 19.03
C LEU A 248 -23.60 -2.34 17.56
N GLY A 249 -23.94 -1.43 16.63
CA GLY A 249 -23.64 -1.57 15.19
C GLY A 249 -22.20 -1.99 14.89
N LEU A 250 -21.23 -1.50 15.67
CA LEU A 250 -19.83 -1.89 15.60
C LEU A 250 -19.61 -3.41 15.74
N PHE A 251 -20.29 -4.10 16.65
CA PHE A 251 -20.05 -5.54 16.87
C PHE A 251 -20.53 -6.35 15.66
N SER A 252 -21.68 -5.96 15.08
CA SER A 252 -22.17 -6.54 13.82
C SER A 252 -21.24 -6.23 12.63
N TYR A 253 -20.63 -5.04 12.59
CA TYR A 253 -19.61 -4.68 11.58
C TYR A 253 -18.34 -5.54 11.74
N LEU A 254 -17.92 -5.79 12.98
CA LEU A 254 -16.85 -6.74 13.35
C LEU A 254 -17.28 -8.22 13.20
N GLY A 255 -18.52 -8.48 12.78
CA GLY A 255 -19.03 -9.81 12.44
C GLY A 255 -19.36 -10.71 13.63
N PHE A 256 -19.86 -10.14 14.74
CA PHE A 256 -20.36 -10.93 15.87
C PHE A 256 -21.48 -10.26 16.67
N GLU A 257 -22.18 -11.03 17.50
CA GLU A 257 -23.12 -10.56 18.52
C GLU A 257 -22.85 -11.21 19.87
N GLY A 258 -23.10 -10.49 20.97
CA GLY A 258 -22.96 -11.03 22.33
C GLY A 258 -24.13 -11.92 22.72
N THR A 259 -23.86 -13.08 23.33
CA THR A 259 -24.92 -14.07 23.65
C THR A 259 -25.55 -13.89 25.05
N GLY A 260 -25.40 -12.72 25.66
CA GLY A 260 -25.75 -12.45 27.07
C GLY A 260 -24.83 -13.14 28.10
N SER A 261 -23.93 -14.03 27.66
CA SER A 261 -23.12 -14.91 28.51
C SER A 261 -21.66 -14.47 28.58
N ARG A 262 -21.12 -14.48 29.81
CA ARG A 262 -19.70 -14.26 30.10
C ARG A 262 -19.25 -15.14 31.26
N ILE A 263 -17.95 -15.30 31.38
CA ILE A 263 -17.27 -16.08 32.41
C ILE A 263 -16.54 -15.12 33.34
N THR A 264 -16.68 -15.38 34.65
CA THR A 264 -16.19 -14.52 35.74
C THR A 264 -15.54 -15.36 36.86
N SER A 265 -15.03 -16.54 36.50
CA SER A 265 -14.50 -17.57 37.41
C SER A 265 -12.99 -17.79 37.27
N GLY A 266 -12.35 -17.08 36.34
CA GLY A 266 -10.95 -17.19 35.97
C GLY A 266 -10.78 -17.28 34.45
N PRO A 267 -9.59 -16.95 33.92
CA PRO A 267 -9.23 -17.18 32.54
C PRO A 267 -9.45 -18.63 32.11
N LEU A 268 -9.65 -18.85 30.82
CA LEU A 268 -9.79 -20.17 30.22
C LEU A 268 -8.61 -20.45 29.30
N ALA A 269 -8.22 -21.71 29.17
CA ALA A 269 -7.27 -22.11 28.15
C ALA A 269 -7.77 -21.71 26.75
N VAL A 270 -7.01 -20.83 26.07
CA VAL A 270 -7.25 -20.39 24.70
C VAL A 270 -6.43 -21.26 23.76
N TYR A 271 -7.09 -22.03 22.90
CA TYR A 271 -6.45 -22.94 21.96
C TYR A 271 -6.31 -22.26 20.59
N PRO A 272 -5.10 -22.07 20.05
CA PRO A 272 -4.90 -21.71 18.65
C PRO A 272 -5.54 -22.75 17.72
N TRP A 273 -6.54 -22.34 16.93
CA TRP A 273 -7.13 -23.21 15.89
C TRP A 273 -6.34 -23.12 14.58
N GLN A 274 -5.53 -22.08 14.43
CA GLN A 274 -4.65 -21.82 13.30
C GLN A 274 -3.25 -21.45 13.83
N SER A 275 -2.52 -22.39 14.46
CA SER A 275 -1.21 -22.11 15.06
C SER A 275 -0.13 -21.62 14.08
N GLY A 276 -0.33 -21.81 12.77
CA GLY A 276 0.51 -21.22 11.72
C GLY A 276 0.19 -19.78 11.36
N HIS A 277 -0.79 -19.13 12.00
CA HIS A 277 -1.19 -17.75 11.72
C HIS A 277 -0.26 -16.76 12.44
N PRO A 278 0.19 -15.65 11.81
CA PRO A 278 1.18 -14.71 12.35
C PRO A 278 1.01 -14.29 13.80
N ILE A 279 -0.23 -14.05 14.25
CA ILE A 279 -0.57 -13.69 15.64
C ILE A 279 -0.12 -14.72 16.72
N PHE A 280 0.30 -15.92 16.32
CA PHE A 280 0.88 -16.94 17.20
C PHE A 280 2.34 -17.28 16.88
N ASN A 281 2.91 -16.77 15.79
CA ASN A 281 4.25 -17.19 15.36
C ASN A 281 5.16 -16.11 14.76
N HIS A 282 4.76 -14.83 14.77
CA HIS A 282 5.59 -13.74 14.28
C HIS A 282 5.30 -12.41 15.00
N PRO A 283 6.31 -11.70 15.56
CA PRO A 283 7.74 -12.02 15.52
C PRO A 283 8.20 -13.09 16.52
N ILE A 284 7.35 -13.55 17.45
CA ILE A 284 7.67 -14.60 18.43
C ILE A 284 6.93 -15.90 18.10
N GLU A 285 7.64 -17.02 18.06
CA GLU A 285 7.08 -18.37 17.87
C GLU A 285 6.53 -18.93 19.19
N TYR A 286 5.22 -19.19 19.25
CA TYR A 286 4.54 -19.78 20.42
C TYR A 286 4.26 -21.29 20.20
N ASP A 287 4.90 -22.16 20.98
CA ASP A 287 4.92 -23.63 20.75
C ASP A 287 3.98 -24.44 21.69
N ALA A 288 3.19 -23.78 22.55
CA ALA A 288 2.21 -24.47 23.39
C ALA A 288 0.87 -24.76 22.66
N ASN A 289 0.22 -25.82 23.12
CA ASN A 289 -1.08 -26.27 22.60
C ASN A 289 -2.24 -25.33 22.99
N ASN A 290 -2.02 -24.45 23.97
CA ASN A 290 -2.93 -23.39 24.41
C ASN A 290 -2.16 -22.28 25.13
N ILE A 291 -2.79 -21.12 25.26
CA ILE A 291 -2.46 -20.00 26.14
C ILE A 291 -3.28 -20.19 27.43
N SER A 292 -2.64 -20.15 28.60
CA SER A 292 -3.24 -20.59 29.87
C SER A 292 -2.88 -19.67 31.04
N SER A 293 -3.70 -19.63 32.08
CA SER A 293 -3.36 -18.92 33.32
C SER A 293 -4.21 -19.34 34.52
N ASP A 294 -3.64 -19.21 35.72
CA ASP A 294 -4.36 -19.30 37.01
C ASP A 294 -4.81 -17.90 37.53
N ASN A 295 -4.51 -16.81 36.81
CA ASN A 295 -4.52 -15.44 37.34
C ASN A 295 -5.84 -14.67 37.10
N ASN A 296 -6.84 -14.90 37.96
CA ASN A 296 -8.12 -14.20 37.94
C ASN A 296 -8.03 -12.77 38.56
N ASN A 297 -7.75 -11.77 37.71
CA ASN A 297 -7.74 -10.34 38.09
C ASN A 297 -8.90 -9.50 37.52
N PHE A 298 -9.80 -10.09 36.72
CA PHE A 298 -10.80 -9.35 35.96
C PHE A 298 -12.22 -9.82 36.29
N TYR A 299 -13.21 -8.92 36.18
CA TYR A 299 -14.62 -9.29 36.39
C TYR A 299 -15.25 -9.96 35.16
N THR A 300 -14.53 -10.04 34.03
CA THR A 300 -14.97 -10.69 32.80
C THR A 300 -13.75 -11.28 32.13
N ASP A 301 -13.53 -12.57 32.42
CA ASP A 301 -12.38 -13.35 31.96
C ASP A 301 -12.51 -13.73 30.48
N PHE A 302 -13.73 -14.12 30.08
CA PHE A 302 -14.10 -14.54 28.73
C PHE A 302 -15.56 -14.18 28.41
N THR A 303 -15.86 -13.92 27.13
CA THR A 303 -17.18 -13.58 26.60
C THR A 303 -17.62 -14.59 25.53
N ASN A 304 -18.87 -15.05 25.58
CA ASN A 304 -19.46 -15.83 24.50
C ASN A 304 -20.09 -14.92 23.43
N VAL A 305 -19.65 -15.05 22.17
CA VAL A 305 -20.23 -14.36 21.00
C VAL A 305 -20.67 -15.34 19.92
N THR A 306 -21.79 -15.06 19.25
CA THR A 306 -22.15 -15.71 17.98
C THR A 306 -21.36 -15.03 16.86
N LEU A 307 -20.72 -15.78 15.96
CA LEU A 307 -20.06 -15.21 14.77
C LEU A 307 -20.99 -15.14 13.57
N PHE A 308 -20.78 -14.13 12.73
CA PHE A 308 -21.41 -13.93 11.43
C PHE A 308 -20.45 -14.28 10.29
N ASP A 309 -20.98 -14.47 9.08
CA ASP A 309 -20.23 -14.90 7.89
C ASP A 309 -19.07 -13.97 7.47
N ASN A 310 -19.00 -12.74 8.00
CA ASN A 310 -17.94 -11.76 7.76
C ASN A 310 -16.79 -11.78 8.79
N ALA A 311 -16.75 -12.77 9.69
CA ALA A 311 -15.68 -12.96 10.66
C ALA A 311 -15.24 -14.43 10.78
N THR A 312 -14.00 -14.65 11.21
CA THR A 312 -13.40 -15.97 11.40
C THR A 312 -12.79 -16.10 12.80
N GLY A 313 -13.18 -17.14 13.54
CA GLY A 313 -12.49 -17.51 14.78
C GLY A 313 -11.16 -18.19 14.47
N VAL A 314 -10.05 -17.63 14.95
CA VAL A 314 -8.69 -18.15 14.75
C VAL A 314 -8.13 -18.88 15.98
N ALA A 315 -8.76 -18.67 17.14
CA ALA A 315 -8.57 -19.43 18.38
C ALA A 315 -9.86 -19.48 19.19
N GLY A 316 -9.95 -20.38 20.17
CA GLY A 316 -11.11 -20.48 21.07
C GLY A 316 -10.91 -21.36 22.29
N ILE A 317 -11.91 -21.42 23.17
CA ILE A 317 -11.82 -22.06 24.51
C ILE A 317 -11.94 -23.59 24.51
N THR A 318 -11.82 -24.22 23.34
CA THR A 318 -11.76 -25.68 23.15
C THR A 318 -10.76 -26.05 22.05
N PRO A 319 -10.17 -27.26 22.04
CA PRO A 319 -9.14 -27.65 21.06
C PRO A 319 -9.55 -27.68 19.58
N THR A 320 -10.84 -27.49 19.26
CA THR A 320 -11.35 -27.37 17.89
C THR A 320 -12.48 -26.34 17.84
N PRO A 321 -12.75 -25.70 16.69
CA PRO A 321 -13.87 -24.77 16.50
C PRO A 321 -15.21 -25.31 17.01
N GLN A 322 -15.90 -24.52 17.83
CA GLN A 322 -17.23 -24.81 18.39
C GLN A 322 -18.08 -23.53 18.40
N GLU A 323 -19.41 -23.71 18.33
CA GLU A 323 -20.39 -22.62 18.40
C GLU A 323 -20.22 -21.81 19.71
N ASN A 324 -20.15 -20.49 19.56
CA ASN A 324 -20.06 -19.49 20.64
C ASN A 324 -18.84 -19.62 21.58
N GLN A 325 -17.74 -20.16 21.07
CA GLN A 325 -16.50 -20.44 21.84
C GLN A 325 -15.22 -19.82 21.24
N SER A 326 -15.34 -18.98 20.21
CA SER A 326 -14.22 -18.21 19.65
C SER A 326 -13.64 -17.24 20.68
N ALA A 327 -12.32 -17.24 20.81
CA ALA A 327 -11.55 -16.41 21.73
C ALA A 327 -10.84 -15.26 21.02
N ILE A 328 -10.31 -15.53 19.83
CA ILE A 328 -9.76 -14.51 18.93
C ILE A 328 -10.54 -14.57 17.62
N VAL A 329 -11.05 -13.40 17.20
CA VAL A 329 -11.92 -13.25 16.03
C VAL A 329 -11.29 -12.26 15.06
N LEU A 330 -10.95 -12.72 13.86
CA LEU A 330 -10.45 -11.89 12.77
C LEU A 330 -11.59 -11.49 11.84
N SER A 331 -11.72 -10.20 11.53
CA SER A 331 -12.81 -9.63 10.74
C SER A 331 -12.34 -8.42 9.91
N VAL A 332 -13.27 -7.75 9.22
CA VAL A 332 -13.01 -6.55 8.40
C VAL A 332 -11.85 -6.78 7.41
N ASN A 333 -11.89 -7.92 6.70
CA ASN A 333 -10.87 -8.39 5.76
C ASN A 333 -9.45 -8.48 6.33
N GLY A 334 -9.32 -8.78 7.63
CA GLY A 334 -8.02 -8.94 8.30
C GLY A 334 -7.44 -7.65 8.91
N ARG A 335 -8.23 -6.57 8.97
CA ARG A 335 -7.88 -5.30 9.62
C ARG A 335 -8.41 -5.16 11.06
N ALA A 336 -9.30 -6.05 11.50
CA ALA A 336 -9.85 -6.01 12.85
C ALA A 336 -9.71 -7.36 13.55
N LEU A 337 -9.10 -7.36 14.74
CA LEU A 337 -8.92 -8.53 15.59
C LEU A 337 -9.57 -8.27 16.94
N CYS A 338 -10.49 -9.14 17.33
CA CYS A 338 -11.29 -8.98 18.55
C CYS A 338 -11.00 -10.12 19.53
N ASN A 339 -10.50 -9.74 20.70
CA ASN A 339 -10.17 -10.63 21.81
C ASN A 339 -11.34 -10.73 22.78
N MET A 340 -11.91 -11.92 22.90
CA MET A 340 -13.07 -12.19 23.78
C MET A 340 -12.65 -12.47 25.23
N PHE A 341 -11.35 -12.44 25.54
CA PHE A 341 -10.77 -12.66 26.87
C PHE A 341 -9.86 -11.51 27.31
N ALA A 342 -9.66 -11.35 28.62
CA ALA A 342 -8.68 -10.40 29.15
C ALA A 342 -7.24 -10.89 28.91
N ILE A 343 -6.60 -10.44 27.82
CA ILE A 343 -5.19 -10.77 27.49
C ILE A 343 -4.28 -10.49 28.70
N GLY A 344 -4.47 -9.36 29.39
CA GLY A 344 -3.72 -9.01 30.61
C GLY A 344 -3.81 -10.01 31.77
N ALA A 345 -4.69 -11.02 31.73
CA ALA A 345 -4.71 -12.12 32.70
C ALA A 345 -3.56 -13.12 32.50
N TYR A 346 -3.12 -13.34 31.26
CA TYR A 346 -2.22 -14.44 30.89
C TYR A 346 -0.75 -14.08 31.14
N THR A 347 -0.44 -13.84 32.42
CA THR A 347 0.87 -13.43 32.93
C THR A 347 1.81 -14.60 33.22
N ASP A 348 1.33 -15.82 33.01
CA ASP A 348 2.12 -17.04 33.07
C ASP A 348 2.88 -17.23 31.75
N ASP A 349 3.82 -18.17 31.73
CA ASP A 349 4.68 -18.56 30.59
C ASP A 349 4.36 -20.04 30.34
N THR A 350 3.52 -20.32 29.34
CA THR A 350 2.87 -21.62 29.14
C THR A 350 3.66 -22.55 28.22
N ASP A 351 4.52 -22.01 27.33
CA ASP A 351 5.40 -22.78 26.46
C ASP A 351 6.87 -22.87 26.92
N ASP A 352 7.23 -22.24 28.05
CA ASP A 352 8.58 -22.22 28.66
C ASP A 352 9.60 -21.45 27.79
N SER A 353 9.17 -20.32 27.20
CA SER A 353 9.93 -19.53 26.23
C SER A 353 11.00 -18.66 26.91
N THR A 354 10.58 -17.53 27.48
CA THR A 354 11.33 -16.41 28.11
C THR A 354 10.35 -15.27 28.49
N TYR A 355 9.17 -15.21 27.87
CA TYR A 355 8.15 -14.18 28.06
C TYR A 355 6.84 -14.77 28.60
N ALA A 356 5.93 -13.92 29.06
CA ALA A 356 4.59 -14.36 29.44
C ALA A 356 3.68 -14.37 28.20
N ASP A 357 2.73 -15.31 28.12
CA ASP A 357 1.82 -15.50 26.97
C ASP A 357 1.18 -14.17 26.52
N ASN A 358 0.81 -13.30 27.46
CA ASN A 358 0.16 -12.02 27.17
C ASN A 358 1.08 -10.97 26.54
N TYR A 359 2.39 -11.09 26.67
CA TYR A 359 3.36 -10.19 26.04
C TYR A 359 3.60 -10.60 24.58
N GLU A 360 3.73 -11.90 24.35
CA GLU A 360 3.95 -12.48 23.02
C GLU A 360 2.71 -12.32 22.15
N LEU A 361 1.51 -12.55 22.70
CA LEU A 361 0.27 -12.28 21.98
C LEU A 361 0.13 -10.80 21.61
N TRP A 362 0.46 -9.86 22.52
CA TRP A 362 0.47 -8.43 22.16
C TRP A 362 1.52 -8.11 21.09
N LEU A 363 2.75 -8.65 21.17
CA LEU A 363 3.77 -8.48 20.14
C LEU A 363 3.26 -8.95 18.76
N ASN A 364 2.74 -10.17 18.71
CA ASN A 364 2.35 -10.82 17.47
C ASN A 364 1.06 -10.22 16.86
N GLU A 365 0.07 -9.85 17.67
CA GLU A 365 -1.14 -9.16 17.18
C GLU A 365 -0.82 -7.77 16.63
N ILE A 366 0.06 -7.01 17.29
CA ILE A 366 0.44 -5.65 16.86
C ILE A 366 1.32 -5.72 15.61
N ALA A 367 2.33 -6.60 15.58
CA ALA A 367 3.18 -6.79 14.40
C ALA A 367 2.39 -7.33 13.19
N PHE A 368 1.37 -8.15 13.43
CA PHE A 368 0.41 -8.54 12.38
C PHE A 368 -0.40 -7.35 11.88
N MET A 369 -0.92 -6.48 12.75
CA MET A 369 -1.72 -5.32 12.32
C MET A 369 -0.91 -4.19 11.68
N MET A 370 0.36 -4.03 12.07
CA MET A 370 1.29 -3.03 11.53
C MET A 370 2.20 -3.60 10.40
N ARG A 371 1.89 -4.80 9.88
CA ARG A 371 2.62 -5.44 8.79
C ARG A 371 2.57 -4.58 7.51
N PRO A 372 3.58 -4.68 6.61
CA PRO A 372 3.52 -4.05 5.30
C PRO A 372 2.24 -4.37 4.53
N THR A 373 1.80 -3.40 3.74
CA THR A 373 0.73 -3.55 2.74
C THR A 373 1.28 -3.33 1.34
N ILE A 374 0.59 -3.86 0.34
CA ILE A 374 1.00 -3.81 -1.07
C ILE A 374 -0.25 -3.66 -1.96
N ASN A 375 -0.09 -3.00 -3.09
CA ASN A 375 -1.11 -3.01 -4.15
C ASN A 375 -0.89 -4.23 -5.05
N SER A 376 -1.95 -4.69 -5.71
CA SER A 376 -1.80 -5.58 -6.87
C SER A 376 -1.84 -4.75 -8.16
N PRO A 377 -0.74 -4.68 -8.93
CA PRO A 377 -0.79 -4.32 -10.34
C PRO A 377 -1.69 -5.30 -11.11
N SER A 378 -2.01 -4.98 -12.36
CA SER A 378 -2.75 -5.92 -13.21
C SER A 378 -1.79 -6.78 -14.02
N ASP A 379 -2.15 -8.05 -14.20
CA ASP A 379 -1.55 -8.93 -15.21
C ASP A 379 -1.43 -8.21 -16.56
N MET A 380 -0.30 -8.40 -17.23
CA MET A 380 0.04 -7.70 -18.47
C MET A 380 0.51 -8.65 -19.57
N SER A 381 0.51 -8.17 -20.79
CA SER A 381 1.08 -8.87 -21.94
C SER A 381 1.96 -7.90 -22.72
N ILE A 382 3.16 -8.35 -23.06
CA ILE A 382 4.22 -7.55 -23.68
C ILE A 382 4.70 -8.25 -24.94
N GLU A 383 5.19 -7.47 -25.90
CA GLU A 383 5.86 -8.01 -27.08
C GLU A 383 7.25 -8.51 -26.71
N VAL A 384 7.65 -9.64 -27.28
CA VAL A 384 9.00 -10.20 -27.10
C VAL A 384 10.07 -9.27 -27.68
N PHE A 385 11.19 -9.12 -26.98
CA PHE A 385 12.27 -8.16 -27.25
C PHE A 385 11.89 -6.67 -27.17
N GLU A 386 10.67 -6.31 -26.73
CA GLU A 386 10.34 -4.93 -26.37
C GLU A 386 11.08 -4.51 -25.08
N THR A 387 11.26 -3.20 -24.88
CA THR A 387 12.10 -2.65 -23.79
C THR A 387 11.47 -1.38 -23.22
N GLY A 388 11.44 -1.26 -21.89
CA GLY A 388 10.85 -0.13 -21.17
C GLY A 388 9.38 -0.32 -20.75
N GLU A 389 8.85 -1.54 -20.90
CA GLU A 389 7.70 -2.00 -20.12
C GLU A 389 8.19 -2.42 -18.72
N SER A 390 7.40 -2.17 -17.68
CA SER A 390 7.79 -2.44 -16.29
C SER A 390 6.61 -2.75 -15.38
N ILE A 391 6.86 -3.53 -14.34
CA ILE A 391 5.93 -3.74 -13.23
C ILE A 391 6.23 -2.66 -12.17
N THR A 392 5.19 -1.98 -11.67
CA THR A 392 5.32 -0.96 -10.62
C THR A 392 4.44 -1.29 -9.43
N TRP A 393 5.08 -1.57 -8.30
CA TRP A 393 4.43 -1.74 -7.01
C TRP A 393 4.57 -0.48 -6.14
N THR A 394 3.57 -0.26 -5.30
CA THR A 394 3.42 0.82 -4.32
C THR A 394 3.15 0.22 -2.93
N PRO A 395 4.13 -0.51 -2.35
CA PRO A 395 4.01 -1.01 -0.98
C PRO A 395 4.02 0.14 0.04
N SER A 396 3.51 -0.12 1.26
CA SER A 396 3.48 0.86 2.36
C SER A 396 3.73 0.18 3.71
N SER A 397 4.56 0.78 4.54
CA SER A 397 4.86 0.38 5.93
C SER A 397 5.54 1.56 6.62
N GLU A 398 5.28 1.76 7.92
CA GLU A 398 5.94 2.79 8.73
C GLU A 398 7.36 2.40 9.15
N ARG A 399 7.75 1.13 8.92
CA ARG A 399 9.08 0.58 9.30
C ARG A 399 9.72 -0.19 8.13
N PRO A 400 9.80 0.36 6.91
CA PRO A 400 10.24 -0.36 5.73
C PRO A 400 11.72 -0.79 5.86
N TYR A 401 12.06 -1.97 5.34
CA TYR A 401 13.39 -2.56 5.57
C TYR A 401 14.02 -3.18 4.32
N SER A 402 13.35 -4.16 3.69
CA SER A 402 13.90 -4.86 2.51
C SER A 402 12.83 -5.43 1.58
N TYR A 403 13.24 -5.82 0.38
CA TYR A 403 12.39 -6.48 -0.60
C TYR A 403 13.16 -7.54 -1.40
N THR A 404 12.38 -8.46 -1.99
CA THR A 404 12.85 -9.51 -2.90
C THR A 404 11.85 -9.66 -4.04
N ILE A 405 12.32 -9.74 -5.29
CA ILE A 405 11.53 -10.06 -6.47
C ILE A 405 11.96 -11.43 -6.98
N GLU A 406 11.02 -12.36 -7.08
CA GLU A 406 11.21 -13.66 -7.69
C GLU A 406 10.54 -13.75 -9.06
N ARG A 407 11.18 -14.45 -9.99
CA ARG A 407 10.65 -14.79 -11.32
C ARG A 407 10.48 -16.30 -11.43
N ASN A 408 9.25 -16.79 -11.51
CA ASN A 408 8.90 -18.22 -11.48
C ASN A 408 9.57 -18.96 -10.30
N SER A 409 9.40 -18.42 -9.08
CA SER A 409 10.01 -18.91 -7.82
C SER A 409 11.57 -18.93 -7.81
N VAL A 410 12.20 -17.91 -8.41
CA VAL A 410 13.66 -17.70 -8.38
C VAL A 410 13.97 -16.20 -8.22
N GLU A 411 14.59 -15.80 -7.10
CA GLU A 411 15.12 -14.44 -6.88
C GLU A 411 15.88 -13.90 -8.11
N VAL A 412 15.41 -12.76 -8.64
CA VAL A 412 16.06 -11.97 -9.71
C VAL A 412 16.59 -10.63 -9.20
N GLU A 413 15.96 -10.04 -8.18
CA GLU A 413 16.38 -8.79 -7.56
C GLU A 413 16.07 -8.80 -6.06
N SER A 414 16.92 -8.18 -5.24
CA SER A 414 16.68 -7.97 -3.81
C SER A 414 17.44 -6.75 -3.30
N GLY A 415 16.92 -6.08 -2.27
CA GLY A 415 17.50 -4.83 -1.78
C GLY A 415 16.90 -4.30 -0.49
N SER A 416 17.46 -3.20 0.00
CA SER A 416 16.82 -2.40 1.06
C SER A 416 15.64 -1.62 0.49
N TRP A 417 14.58 -1.49 1.28
CA TRP A 417 13.37 -0.73 0.95
C TRP A 417 13.20 0.41 1.95
N ASP A 418 12.83 1.60 1.45
CA ASP A 418 12.73 2.86 2.21
C ASP A 418 11.30 3.42 2.29
N GLY A 419 10.30 2.61 1.92
CA GLY A 419 8.90 3.04 1.77
C GLY A 419 8.57 3.55 0.36
N GLY A 420 9.57 3.65 -0.53
CA GLY A 420 9.38 4.03 -1.93
C GLY A 420 8.64 2.99 -2.79
N GLN A 421 8.27 3.41 -3.99
CA GLN A 421 7.78 2.51 -5.05
C GLN A 421 8.89 1.55 -5.50
N ILE A 422 8.51 0.33 -5.85
CA ILE A 422 9.42 -0.69 -6.40
C ILE A 422 9.05 -0.90 -7.87
N ILE A 423 10.02 -0.74 -8.78
CA ILE A 423 9.82 -0.79 -10.23
C ILE A 423 10.79 -1.81 -10.81
N TYR A 424 10.27 -2.81 -11.53
CA TYR A 424 11.05 -3.84 -12.19
C TYR A 424 10.86 -3.73 -13.71
N GLU A 425 11.95 -3.44 -14.42
CA GLU A 425 11.97 -3.30 -15.89
C GLU A 425 11.97 -4.69 -16.56
N LEU A 426 11.14 -4.87 -17.58
CA LEU A 426 10.99 -6.13 -18.30
C LEU A 426 11.90 -6.15 -19.56
N GLU A 427 12.80 -7.14 -19.64
CA GLU A 427 13.68 -7.39 -20.80
C GLU A 427 13.49 -8.82 -21.33
N GLU A 428 12.28 -9.14 -21.80
CA GLU A 428 11.90 -10.52 -22.12
C GLU A 428 12.28 -10.98 -23.54
N ASN A 429 12.82 -12.20 -23.62
CA ASN A 429 13.47 -12.73 -24.82
C ASN A 429 12.94 -14.12 -25.27
N SER A 430 11.83 -14.57 -24.68
CA SER A 430 11.19 -15.84 -25.02
C SER A 430 9.69 -15.80 -24.76
N LEU A 431 8.90 -16.29 -25.71
CA LEU A 431 7.45 -16.41 -25.61
C LEU A 431 7.03 -17.31 -24.42
N GLY A 432 5.96 -16.92 -23.72
CA GLY A 432 5.41 -17.73 -22.64
C GLY A 432 4.68 -16.92 -21.56
N LEU A 433 4.34 -17.60 -20.48
CA LEU A 433 3.77 -17.01 -19.27
C LEU A 433 4.86 -16.98 -18.19
N ILE A 434 5.01 -15.85 -17.52
CA ILE A 434 5.97 -15.61 -16.44
C ILE A 434 5.21 -15.11 -15.22
N GLU A 435 5.54 -15.67 -14.06
CA GLU A 435 5.07 -15.26 -12.75
C GLU A 435 6.16 -14.38 -12.11
N PHE A 436 5.80 -13.17 -11.67
CA PHE A 436 6.67 -12.31 -10.86
C PHE A 436 6.03 -12.11 -9.49
N GLU A 437 6.70 -12.50 -8.41
CA GLU A 437 6.29 -12.21 -7.03
C GLU A 437 7.21 -11.15 -6.43
N LEU A 438 6.64 -10.07 -5.88
CA LEU A 438 7.34 -9.14 -5.00
C LEU A 438 6.99 -9.46 -3.55
N THR A 439 8.00 -9.75 -2.73
CA THR A 439 7.90 -9.75 -1.26
C THR A 439 8.52 -8.48 -0.68
N VAL A 440 7.83 -7.82 0.25
CA VAL A 440 8.38 -6.70 1.04
C VAL A 440 8.34 -6.99 2.54
N TYR A 441 9.35 -6.51 3.27
CA TYR A 441 9.57 -6.76 4.70
C TYR A 441 9.70 -5.45 5.48
N ASP A 442 9.17 -5.42 6.70
CA ASP A 442 9.46 -4.38 7.71
C ASP A 442 10.66 -4.74 8.61
N SER A 443 11.02 -3.81 9.51
CA SER A 443 12.18 -3.95 10.40
C SER A 443 12.10 -5.09 11.43
N VAL A 444 10.90 -5.63 11.70
CA VAL A 444 10.71 -6.79 12.59
C VAL A 444 10.49 -8.09 11.80
N GLY A 445 10.56 -8.03 10.47
CA GLY A 445 10.42 -9.15 9.56
C GLY A 445 8.98 -9.50 9.17
N SER A 446 7.99 -8.67 9.53
CA SER A 446 6.63 -8.81 9.03
C SER A 446 6.64 -8.54 7.52
N PHE A 447 5.93 -9.36 6.75
CA PHE A 447 5.97 -9.28 5.29
C PHE A 447 4.59 -9.36 4.64
N THR A 448 4.55 -8.96 3.36
CA THR A 448 3.44 -9.20 2.45
C THR A 448 3.99 -9.48 1.06
N THR A 449 3.23 -10.19 0.22
CA THR A 449 3.61 -10.53 -1.15
C THR A 449 2.51 -10.16 -2.14
N ASP A 450 2.89 -9.97 -3.40
CA ASP A 450 1.98 -9.72 -4.51
C ASP A 450 2.50 -10.38 -5.79
N GLU A 451 1.61 -11.01 -6.55
CA GLU A 451 1.90 -11.78 -7.78
C GLU A 451 1.38 -11.03 -9.02
N VAL A 452 2.21 -10.90 -10.05
CA VAL A 452 1.84 -10.31 -11.35
C VAL A 452 2.21 -11.27 -12.49
N MET A 453 1.21 -11.63 -13.31
CA MET A 453 1.44 -12.50 -14.47
C MET A 453 1.77 -11.70 -15.72
N VAL A 454 2.92 -12.00 -16.34
CA VAL A 454 3.39 -11.40 -17.59
C VAL A 454 3.29 -12.43 -18.72
N THR A 455 2.46 -12.15 -19.72
CA THR A 455 2.33 -12.97 -20.93
C THR A 455 3.16 -12.39 -22.07
N VAL A 456 4.33 -12.97 -22.33
CA VAL A 456 5.22 -12.59 -23.43
C VAL A 456 4.68 -13.21 -24.73
N VAL A 457 4.31 -12.35 -25.67
CA VAL A 457 3.71 -12.71 -26.97
C VAL A 457 4.57 -12.21 -28.13
N ASP A 458 4.26 -12.71 -29.32
CA ASP A 458 4.73 -12.16 -30.59
C ASP A 458 3.49 -11.85 -31.46
N THR A 459 3.36 -10.58 -31.81
CA THR A 459 2.34 -9.99 -32.66
C THR A 459 2.95 -9.30 -33.88
N THR A 460 4.26 -9.46 -34.09
CA THR A 460 4.95 -8.99 -35.29
C THR A 460 4.60 -9.84 -36.50
N TYR A 461 4.62 -9.25 -37.70
CA TYR A 461 4.35 -9.98 -38.94
C TYR A 461 5.67 -10.19 -39.70
N PRO A 462 5.90 -11.39 -40.29
CA PRO A 462 7.09 -11.68 -41.08
C PRO A 462 7.36 -10.61 -42.15
N SER A 463 8.41 -9.83 -41.91
CA SER A 463 8.64 -8.58 -42.63
C SER A 463 9.30 -8.83 -43.99
N PHE A 464 8.65 -8.39 -45.06
CA PHE A 464 9.13 -8.59 -46.43
C PHE A 464 10.42 -7.81 -46.72
N VAL A 465 11.44 -8.49 -47.25
CA VAL A 465 12.75 -7.90 -47.60
C VAL A 465 12.96 -7.81 -49.11
N ASP A 466 12.80 -8.91 -49.84
CA ASP A 466 13.14 -8.99 -51.27
C ASP A 466 12.34 -10.05 -52.03
N ALA A 467 12.10 -9.78 -53.33
CA ALA A 467 11.38 -10.63 -54.27
C ALA A 467 12.02 -10.57 -55.65
N PRO A 468 11.77 -11.54 -56.54
CA PRO A 468 12.23 -11.46 -57.92
C PRO A 468 11.50 -10.37 -58.70
N ASP A 469 12.23 -9.65 -59.56
CA ASP A 469 11.65 -8.90 -60.69
C ASP A 469 10.77 -9.82 -61.57
N ASN A 470 9.85 -9.23 -62.34
CA ASN A 470 8.97 -9.95 -63.29
C ASN A 470 9.76 -10.96 -64.14
N LEU A 471 9.41 -12.25 -64.00
CA LEU A 471 10.22 -13.35 -64.51
C LEU A 471 9.85 -13.71 -65.96
N TYR A 472 10.84 -14.22 -66.70
CA TYR A 472 10.67 -14.68 -68.07
C TYR A 472 11.50 -15.94 -68.35
N TYR A 473 10.88 -16.98 -68.94
CA TYR A 473 11.62 -18.08 -69.57
C TYR A 473 10.90 -18.72 -70.75
N GLU A 474 11.66 -19.47 -71.57
CA GLU A 474 11.17 -20.22 -72.74
C GLU A 474 10.71 -21.63 -72.33
N GLU A 475 9.55 -22.05 -72.84
CA GLU A 475 8.87 -23.31 -72.49
C GLU A 475 9.81 -24.54 -72.56
N GLY A 476 9.65 -25.46 -71.59
CA GLY A 476 10.45 -26.69 -71.52
C GLY A 476 11.62 -26.66 -70.52
N LYS A 477 11.90 -25.53 -69.86
CA LYS A 477 12.79 -25.53 -68.68
C LYS A 477 12.11 -26.23 -67.50
N ALA A 478 12.57 -27.44 -67.17
CA ALA A 478 12.05 -28.22 -66.04
C ALA A 478 12.38 -27.63 -64.66
N GLU A 479 13.36 -26.71 -64.58
CA GLU A 479 13.77 -26.04 -63.36
C GLU A 479 13.92 -24.52 -63.61
N HIS A 480 13.31 -23.73 -62.74
CA HIS A 480 13.45 -22.28 -62.68
C HIS A 480 13.25 -21.84 -61.22
N LEU A 481 14.35 -21.72 -60.48
CA LEU A 481 14.30 -21.39 -59.05
C LEU A 481 13.96 -19.91 -58.85
N VAL A 482 12.89 -19.69 -58.08
CA VAL A 482 12.37 -18.39 -57.67
C VAL A 482 12.71 -18.17 -56.19
N ASN A 483 12.93 -16.92 -55.80
CA ASN A 483 13.73 -16.57 -54.63
C ASN A 483 13.07 -15.44 -53.84
N TRP A 484 12.73 -15.68 -52.57
CA TRP A 484 12.13 -14.68 -51.67
C TRP A 484 12.92 -14.54 -50.36
N SER A 485 12.91 -13.35 -49.80
CA SER A 485 13.47 -13.06 -48.48
C SER A 485 12.49 -12.26 -47.63
N PHE A 486 12.32 -12.73 -46.40
CA PHE A 486 11.62 -12.08 -45.30
C PHE A 486 12.57 -12.07 -44.09
N THR A 487 12.30 -11.23 -43.10
CA THR A 487 12.91 -11.25 -41.76
C THR A 487 11.83 -11.55 -40.74
N GLU A 488 12.11 -12.51 -39.88
CA GLU A 488 11.26 -12.98 -38.80
C GLU A 488 12.17 -13.55 -37.71
N ASP A 489 11.84 -13.31 -36.44
CA ASP A 489 12.59 -13.80 -35.27
C ASP A 489 12.03 -15.16 -34.78
N PHE A 490 10.74 -15.46 -35.03
CA PHE A 490 10.09 -16.74 -34.69
C PHE A 490 9.51 -17.52 -35.90
N PRO A 491 10.27 -17.77 -36.98
CA PRO A 491 9.75 -18.37 -38.22
C PRO A 491 9.31 -19.84 -38.04
N ASP A 492 8.16 -20.22 -38.64
CA ASP A 492 7.63 -21.59 -38.65
C ASP A 492 7.62 -22.22 -40.05
N SER A 493 6.91 -21.62 -41.01
CA SER A 493 6.60 -22.30 -42.28
C SER A 493 6.36 -21.38 -43.47
N PHE A 494 6.39 -21.98 -44.66
CA PHE A 494 6.04 -21.33 -45.92
C PHE A 494 5.11 -22.20 -46.77
N VAL A 495 4.29 -21.55 -47.60
CA VAL A 495 3.47 -22.17 -48.63
C VAL A 495 3.60 -21.40 -49.94
N PHE A 496 3.94 -22.10 -51.02
CA PHE A 496 4.11 -21.55 -52.35
C PHE A 496 2.96 -21.95 -53.28
N TYR A 497 2.42 -20.97 -54.00
CA TYR A 497 1.26 -21.12 -54.85
C TYR A 497 1.54 -20.68 -56.29
N ILE A 498 1.01 -21.43 -57.26
CA ILE A 498 0.92 -21.03 -58.66
C ILE A 498 -0.56 -20.89 -59.05
N ASN A 499 -0.97 -19.68 -59.43
CA ASN A 499 -2.37 -19.31 -59.70
C ASN A 499 -3.37 -19.70 -58.58
N GLY A 500 -2.90 -19.80 -57.33
CA GLY A 500 -3.70 -20.17 -56.15
C GLY A 500 -3.75 -21.67 -55.83
N THR A 501 -3.10 -22.53 -56.63
CA THR A 501 -2.85 -23.94 -56.28
C THR A 501 -1.56 -24.04 -55.48
N VAL A 502 -1.52 -24.81 -54.38
CA VAL A 502 -0.28 -25.09 -53.64
C VAL A 502 0.60 -26.02 -54.47
N GLU A 503 1.84 -25.61 -54.73
CA GLU A 503 2.84 -26.40 -55.47
C GLU A 503 4.03 -26.81 -54.60
N ASP A 504 4.36 -26.05 -53.54
CA ASP A 504 5.40 -26.40 -52.55
C ASP A 504 5.03 -25.86 -51.16
N SER A 505 5.55 -26.47 -50.10
CA SER A 505 5.32 -26.07 -48.70
C SER A 505 6.30 -26.77 -47.76
N GLY A 506 6.79 -26.06 -46.75
CA GLY A 506 7.69 -26.65 -45.76
C GLY A 506 7.89 -25.77 -44.53
N ALA A 507 8.69 -26.27 -43.59
CA ALA A 507 9.20 -25.45 -42.49
C ALA A 507 10.10 -24.33 -43.04
N TRP A 508 10.09 -23.19 -42.37
CA TRP A 508 10.89 -22.01 -42.66
C TRP A 508 11.70 -21.63 -41.42
N ASP A 509 12.98 -21.35 -41.61
CA ASP A 509 13.98 -21.09 -40.56
C ASP A 509 14.51 -19.66 -40.62
N GLY A 510 13.72 -18.72 -41.15
CA GLY A 510 14.13 -17.34 -41.44
C GLY A 510 15.06 -17.21 -42.65
N SER A 511 15.55 -18.32 -43.21
CA SER A 511 16.48 -18.29 -44.35
C SER A 511 15.78 -18.00 -45.69
N LYS A 512 16.58 -17.88 -46.76
CA LYS A 512 16.10 -17.48 -48.09
C LYS A 512 15.33 -18.62 -48.78
N ILE A 513 14.01 -18.50 -48.85
CA ILE A 513 13.13 -19.44 -49.52
C ILE A 513 13.46 -19.50 -51.02
N SER A 514 13.68 -20.71 -51.53
CA SER A 514 13.97 -21.00 -52.94
C SER A 514 13.09 -22.13 -53.47
N VAL A 515 12.13 -21.80 -54.34
CA VAL A 515 11.09 -22.71 -54.84
C VAL A 515 11.15 -22.84 -56.36
N ASN A 516 10.72 -23.98 -56.92
CA ASN A 516 10.81 -24.23 -58.36
C ASN A 516 9.52 -23.83 -59.10
N ALA A 517 9.61 -22.86 -60.02
CA ALA A 517 8.53 -22.50 -60.96
C ALA A 517 8.80 -22.98 -62.40
N GLY A 518 9.62 -24.03 -62.56
CA GLY A 518 9.88 -24.72 -63.82
C GLY A 518 8.72 -25.60 -64.30
N GLY A 519 8.78 -26.05 -65.56
CA GLY A 519 7.83 -27.00 -66.14
C GLY A 519 6.47 -26.44 -66.54
N LEU A 520 6.25 -25.14 -66.41
CA LEU A 520 5.00 -24.47 -66.80
C LEU A 520 4.91 -24.31 -68.32
N SER A 521 3.67 -24.31 -68.83
CA SER A 521 3.42 -24.04 -70.26
C SER A 521 3.38 -22.53 -70.57
N VAL A 522 3.43 -22.20 -71.86
CA VAL A 522 3.26 -20.81 -72.36
C VAL A 522 2.05 -20.13 -71.73
N GLY A 523 2.25 -18.93 -71.18
CA GLY A 523 1.24 -18.18 -70.44
C GLY A 523 1.81 -17.17 -69.45
N VAL A 524 0.93 -16.52 -68.69
CA VAL A 524 1.28 -15.67 -67.54
C VAL A 524 0.77 -16.35 -66.28
N TRP A 525 1.64 -16.48 -65.29
CA TRP A 525 1.42 -17.22 -64.05
C TRP A 525 1.61 -16.28 -62.86
N ASN A 526 0.63 -16.21 -61.97
CA ASN A 526 0.77 -15.54 -60.68
C ASN A 526 1.48 -16.49 -59.71
N LEU A 527 2.66 -16.12 -59.24
CA LEU A 527 3.43 -16.86 -58.24
C LEU A 527 3.27 -16.14 -56.90
N THR A 528 2.70 -16.82 -55.90
CA THR A 528 2.50 -16.26 -54.56
C THR A 528 3.26 -17.09 -53.54
N ILE A 529 4.03 -16.44 -52.67
CA ILE A 529 4.56 -17.05 -51.45
C ILE A 529 3.76 -16.53 -50.25
N ALA A 530 3.48 -17.40 -49.30
CA ALA A 530 3.01 -17.09 -47.95
C ALA A 530 4.03 -17.62 -46.94
N VAL A 531 4.26 -16.88 -45.86
CA VAL A 531 5.12 -17.26 -44.73
C VAL A 531 4.40 -16.99 -43.41
N ASN A 532 4.65 -17.86 -42.43
CA ASN A 532 4.03 -17.87 -41.10
C ASN A 532 5.14 -17.99 -40.04
N ASP A 533 4.98 -17.29 -38.93
CA ASP A 533 5.75 -17.50 -37.71
C ASP A 533 5.12 -18.61 -36.83
N THR A 534 5.67 -18.83 -35.63
CA THR A 534 5.11 -19.77 -34.64
C THR A 534 3.87 -19.25 -33.89
N SER A 535 3.45 -18.00 -34.18
CA SER A 535 2.40 -17.24 -33.51
C SER A 535 1.14 -17.07 -34.39
N ASP A 536 1.17 -17.61 -35.61
CA ASP A 536 0.18 -17.47 -36.68
C ASP A 536 0.05 -16.07 -37.32
N ASN A 537 1.08 -15.21 -37.22
CA ASN A 537 1.12 -13.97 -38.01
C ASN A 537 1.63 -14.27 -39.45
N LEU A 538 0.77 -13.94 -40.43
CA LEU A 538 0.93 -14.36 -41.82
C LEU A 538 1.34 -13.19 -42.74
N ALA A 539 2.44 -13.35 -43.47
CA ALA A 539 2.84 -12.43 -44.55
C ALA A 539 2.76 -13.09 -45.94
N THR A 540 2.56 -12.30 -46.98
CA THR A 540 2.48 -12.79 -48.37
C THR A 540 3.18 -11.86 -49.37
N SER A 541 3.71 -12.43 -50.46
CA SER A 541 4.29 -11.69 -51.59
C SER A 541 3.90 -12.37 -52.91
N SER A 542 3.68 -11.60 -53.99
CA SER A 542 3.25 -12.13 -55.29
C SER A 542 3.97 -11.47 -56.45
N VAL A 543 4.38 -12.27 -57.45
CA VAL A 543 5.05 -11.81 -58.68
C VAL A 543 4.49 -12.52 -59.91
N TYR A 544 4.61 -11.91 -61.09
CA TYR A 544 4.19 -12.53 -62.34
C TYR A 544 5.37 -13.14 -63.11
N LEU A 545 5.19 -14.38 -63.54
CA LEU A 545 6.09 -15.11 -64.44
C LEU A 545 5.44 -15.26 -65.81
N THR A 546 6.16 -14.87 -66.86
CA THR A 546 5.77 -15.09 -68.26
C THR A 546 6.57 -16.24 -68.86
N VAL A 547 5.87 -17.25 -69.38
CA VAL A 547 6.47 -18.33 -70.19
C VAL A 547 6.12 -18.12 -71.65
N ALA A 548 7.11 -18.20 -72.54
CA ALA A 548 6.98 -18.01 -73.98
C ALA A 548 7.33 -19.27 -74.79
N GLU A 549 6.85 -19.38 -76.02
CA GLU A 549 7.18 -20.48 -76.94
C GLU A 549 8.69 -20.58 -77.18
N ASP A 550 9.25 -21.80 -77.21
CA ASP A 550 10.63 -22.06 -77.64
C ASP A 550 10.82 -21.65 -79.12
N ALA A 551 11.81 -20.81 -79.39
CA ALA A 551 12.10 -20.26 -80.71
C ALA A 551 12.78 -21.27 -81.69
N ALA A 552 12.47 -22.56 -81.57
CA ALA A 552 13.14 -23.67 -82.25
C ALA A 552 12.71 -23.92 -83.72
N THR A 553 13.04 -22.97 -84.60
CA THR A 553 13.37 -23.20 -86.02
C THR A 553 12.32 -23.89 -86.92
N THR A 554 11.29 -23.16 -87.35
CA THR A 554 10.38 -23.63 -88.42
C THR A 554 11.09 -23.77 -89.77
N THR A 555 11.26 -24.99 -90.28
CA THR A 555 11.89 -25.24 -91.60
C THR A 555 10.93 -24.87 -92.74
N THR A 556 11.10 -23.68 -93.32
CA THR A 556 10.22 -23.14 -94.38
C THR A 556 10.38 -23.88 -95.71
N THR A 557 9.35 -24.63 -96.11
CA THR A 557 9.24 -25.20 -97.47
C THR A 557 8.43 -24.26 -98.36
N THR A 558 9.11 -23.46 -99.18
CA THR A 558 8.47 -22.48 -100.07
C THR A 558 7.81 -23.16 -101.27
N THR A 559 6.51 -22.91 -101.49
CA THR A 559 5.82 -23.20 -102.76
C THR A 559 5.15 -21.94 -103.28
N THR A 560 5.50 -21.54 -104.50
CA THR A 560 5.09 -20.27 -105.12
C THR A 560 3.63 -20.29 -105.61
N THR A 561 2.91 -19.17 -105.48
CA THR A 561 1.75 -18.84 -106.33
C THR A 561 1.70 -17.32 -106.54
N THR A 562 1.22 -16.87 -107.71
CA THR A 562 1.45 -15.51 -108.23
C THR A 562 0.14 -14.82 -108.63
N THR A 563 -0.09 -13.59 -108.14
CA THR A 563 -0.76 -12.44 -108.80
C THR A 563 -0.88 -11.28 -107.79
N THR A 564 -1.03 -9.97 -108.07
CA THR A 564 -0.74 -9.00 -109.16
C THR A 564 -1.66 -7.78 -108.90
N GLY A 565 -1.10 -6.60 -108.59
CA GLY A 565 -1.76 -5.27 -108.68
C GLY A 565 -2.79 -4.90 -107.59
N GLU A 566 -3.00 -3.62 -107.23
CA GLU A 566 -2.33 -2.36 -107.60
C GLU A 566 -2.50 -1.27 -106.49
N THR A 567 -1.50 -0.38 -106.36
CA THR A 567 -1.50 1.10 -106.08
C THR A 567 -2.64 1.74 -105.21
N THR A 568 -2.44 2.73 -104.30
CA THR A 568 -1.49 3.88 -104.28
C THR A 568 -1.37 4.62 -102.90
N THR A 569 -0.15 5.07 -102.54
CA THR A 569 0.25 6.29 -101.76
C THR A 569 -0.25 6.66 -100.32
N THR A 570 0.69 6.65 -99.34
CA THR A 570 1.12 7.72 -98.36
C THR A 570 0.09 8.46 -97.45
N THR A 571 0.39 8.92 -96.21
CA THR A 571 1.64 9.45 -95.57
C THR A 571 1.82 9.14 -94.05
N SER A 572 3.03 9.43 -93.54
CA SER A 572 3.67 9.36 -92.20
C SER A 572 2.88 9.58 -90.88
N PRO A 573 3.43 9.13 -89.70
CA PRO A 573 2.84 9.24 -88.34
C PRO A 573 3.40 10.44 -87.52
N PRO A 574 3.00 10.67 -86.23
CA PRO A 574 3.57 9.95 -85.07
C PRO A 574 2.60 9.67 -83.88
N GLU A 575 3.15 9.00 -82.85
CA GLU A 575 2.90 9.00 -81.37
C GLU A 575 1.61 9.60 -80.75
N GLY A 576 1.13 8.97 -79.66
CA GLY A 576 0.18 9.57 -78.72
C GLY A 576 -0.49 8.59 -77.74
N MET A 577 0.16 8.25 -76.63
CA MET A 577 -0.50 7.71 -75.43
C MET A 577 -1.01 8.88 -74.58
N ASP A 578 -2.27 8.86 -74.15
CA ASP A 578 -2.62 8.97 -72.72
C ASP A 578 -4.11 8.72 -72.45
N TYR A 579 -4.44 8.37 -71.19
CA TYR A 579 -5.43 9.05 -70.34
C TYR A 579 -5.90 8.21 -69.14
N ILE A 580 -5.60 8.73 -67.93
CA ILE A 580 -6.50 8.89 -66.77
C ILE A 580 -7.22 7.64 -66.21
N PHE A 581 -7.01 7.41 -64.91
CA PHE A 581 -8.13 7.18 -63.98
C PHE A 581 -8.05 8.15 -62.79
N ILE A 582 -9.21 8.50 -62.21
CA ILE A 582 -9.38 9.51 -61.14
C ILE A 582 -9.94 8.87 -59.87
N LEU A 583 -9.47 9.34 -58.72
CA LEU A 583 -9.95 9.00 -57.37
C LEU A 583 -11.39 9.47 -57.09
N VAL A 584 -12.15 8.64 -56.38
CA VAL A 584 -13.02 8.99 -55.23
C VAL A 584 -12.92 7.76 -54.30
N ALA A 585 -12.21 7.78 -53.16
CA ALA A 585 -12.59 8.37 -51.84
C ALA A 585 -13.90 7.76 -51.28
N SER A 586 -14.10 7.49 -49.98
CA SER A 586 -13.49 7.95 -48.71
C SER A 586 -13.72 6.83 -47.64
N ALA A 587 -13.29 6.84 -46.37
CA ALA A 587 -12.47 7.64 -45.42
C ALA A 587 -12.25 6.70 -44.18
N ILE A 588 -11.41 6.87 -43.15
CA ILE A 588 -10.37 7.80 -42.62
C ILE A 588 -9.54 6.91 -41.65
N GLY A 589 -8.30 7.11 -41.20
CA GLY A 589 -7.37 8.26 -41.00
C GLY A 589 -6.79 8.11 -39.57
N ALA A 590 -5.60 8.57 -39.17
CA ALA A 590 -4.70 9.63 -39.66
C ALA A 590 -3.20 9.22 -39.37
N ALA A 591 -2.13 10.04 -39.42
CA ALA A 591 -1.96 11.50 -39.46
C ALA A 591 -0.55 11.95 -39.96
N VAL A 592 -0.32 13.28 -39.97
CA VAL A 592 1.00 13.99 -39.79
C VAL A 592 2.03 13.99 -40.96
N VAL A 593 2.76 15.09 -41.31
CA VAL A 593 2.57 16.56 -41.14
C VAL A 593 3.53 17.37 -42.09
N ILE A 594 3.63 18.72 -41.94
CA ILE A 594 4.51 19.72 -42.65
C ILE A 594 3.98 20.24 -44.02
N VAL A 595 3.46 21.48 -44.20
CA VAL A 595 4.05 22.86 -44.15
C VAL A 595 4.86 23.18 -45.44
N ILE A 596 4.63 24.23 -46.26
CA ILE A 596 3.82 25.48 -46.24
C ILE A 596 3.73 26.04 -47.72
N ILE A 597 3.19 27.18 -48.22
CA ILE A 597 2.49 28.47 -47.90
C ILE A 597 1.88 28.97 -49.27
N ILE A 598 1.11 30.05 -49.56
CA ILE A 598 0.46 31.20 -48.88
C ILE A 598 -0.76 31.70 -49.72
N TRP A 599 -1.81 32.27 -49.09
CA TRP A 599 -2.86 33.15 -49.69
C TRP A 599 -3.82 32.53 -50.76
N MET A 600 -5.06 33.02 -50.98
CA MET A 600 -5.71 34.26 -50.52
C MET A 600 -7.26 34.17 -50.38
N LYS A 601 -7.81 34.90 -49.39
CA LYS A 601 -9.13 35.56 -49.35
C LYS A 601 -10.44 34.74 -49.56
N LYS A 602 -11.23 34.74 -48.47
CA LYS A 602 -12.65 35.16 -48.38
C LYS A 602 -13.70 34.34 -49.17
N LYS A 603 -14.87 34.06 -48.56
CA LYS A 603 -15.64 35.02 -47.76
C LYS A 603 -16.31 34.43 -46.53
#